data_AF-A0A250FDB4-F1
#
_entry.id   AF-A0A250FDB4-F1
#
_cell.length_a   1.000
_cell.length_b   1.000
_cell.length_c   1.000
_cell.angle_alpha   90.00
_cell.angle_beta   90.00
_cell.angle_gamma   90.00
#
_symmetry.space_group_name_H-M   'P 1'
#
loop_
_entity.id
_entity.type
_entity.pdbx_description
1 polymer ?
#
loop_
_entity_poly.entity_id
_entity_poly.type
_entity_poly.pdbx_seq_one_letter_code
_entity_poly.pdbx_strand_id
1 'polypeptide(L)'
;MKIFNVKMRYLWILLALLAQQAMGHAIWIETNTEAKIGDWHEVRIFFGEPNETNKPTPTAKWYSDLNTLSLSLISPSGKETVLEKKQAEWCYYAHFKVEEEGVYKLNINHLVAKVYKRMRLRYQSVAFVSTKPLTETVVLGDKSFFRLGVAPAKGDAQEYIAYYKKRGLKKEKVTFDFSVDKSITGITDKEGILTFQTEMPNKYIVNLAKQKKNRGKHNGKKHLFDYIWLTYLCANKEIIEQNKF
;
A
#
# COMPACT_ATOMS: atom_id res chain seq x y z
N MET A 1 49.08 19.21 2.96
CA MET A 1 48.30 18.30 2.09
C MET A 1 48.00 17.03 2.91
N LYS A 2 46.78 16.87 3.42
CA LYS A 2 46.43 15.80 4.38
C LYS A 2 46.44 14.44 3.69
N ILE A 3 47.28 13.54 4.19
CA ILE A 3 47.38 12.13 3.78
C ILE A 3 46.03 11.46 4.04
N PHE A 4 45.26 11.19 3.00
CA PHE A 4 44.08 10.32 3.11
C PHE A 4 44.56 8.91 3.44
N ASN A 5 44.44 8.53 4.71
CA ASN A 5 44.90 7.25 5.23
C ASN A 5 44.19 6.11 4.48
N VAL A 6 44.97 5.23 3.83
CA VAL A 6 44.46 4.11 3.02
C VAL A 6 43.50 3.21 3.81
N LYS A 7 43.70 3.09 5.13
CA LYS A 7 42.78 2.37 6.04
C LYS A 7 41.39 3.02 6.15
N MET A 8 41.32 4.35 6.03
CA MET A 8 40.07 5.10 6.06
C MET A 8 39.27 4.91 4.76
N ARG A 9 39.94 4.75 3.60
CA ARG A 9 39.28 4.40 2.33
C ARG A 9 38.59 3.03 2.39
N TYR A 10 39.24 2.02 2.96
CA TYR A 10 38.61 0.69 3.11
C TYR A 10 37.42 0.71 4.07
N LEU A 11 37.47 1.53 5.12
CA LEU A 11 36.33 1.71 6.03
C LEU A 11 35.13 2.36 5.33
N TRP A 12 35.36 3.37 4.49
CA TRP A 12 34.29 3.99 3.68
C TRP A 12 33.69 3.04 2.64
N ILE A 13 34.52 2.19 2.00
CA ILE A 13 34.04 1.15 1.08
C ILE A 13 33.22 0.09 1.84
N LEU A 14 33.65 -0.31 3.04
CA LEU A 14 32.92 -1.25 3.89
C LEU A 14 31.59 -0.66 4.39
N LEU A 15 31.56 0.62 4.76
CA LEU A 15 30.33 1.34 5.14
C LEU A 15 29.36 1.50 3.95
N ALA A 16 29.87 1.73 2.73
CA ALA A 16 29.07 1.78 1.52
C ALA A 16 28.50 0.40 1.14
N LEU A 17 29.23 -0.69 1.41
CA LEU A 17 28.73 -2.08 1.23
C LEU A 17 27.72 -2.50 2.30
N LEU A 18 27.78 -1.90 3.50
CA LEU A 18 26.80 -2.11 4.58
C LEU A 18 25.51 -1.30 4.38
N ALA A 19 25.50 -0.34 3.46
CA ALA A 19 24.28 0.31 2.97
C ALA A 19 23.53 -0.63 2.02
N GLN A 20 23.23 -1.86 2.47
CA GLN A 20 22.10 -2.60 1.90
C GLN A 20 20.86 -1.77 2.22
N GLN A 21 20.42 -1.00 1.23
CA GLN A 21 19.12 -0.36 1.18
C GLN A 21 18.11 -1.35 1.76
N ALA A 22 17.49 -0.99 2.87
CA ALA A 22 16.41 -1.76 3.47
C ALA A 22 15.19 -1.60 2.57
N MET A 23 15.26 -2.21 1.39
CA MET A 23 14.21 -2.17 0.37
C MET A 23 13.09 -3.08 0.85
N GLY A 24 12.00 -2.43 1.22
CA GLY A 24 10.79 -3.08 1.68
C GLY A 24 9.84 -3.08 0.50
N HIS A 25 9.73 -4.22 -0.20
CA HIS A 25 8.69 -4.34 -1.18
C HIS A 25 7.33 -4.28 -0.48
N ALA A 26 6.40 -3.53 -1.06
CA ALA A 26 5.01 -3.44 -0.65
C ALA A 26 4.12 -4.07 -1.73
N ILE A 27 2.87 -4.32 -1.37
CA ILE A 27 1.81 -4.66 -2.33
C ILE A 27 0.99 -3.40 -2.54
N TRP A 28 0.54 -3.13 -3.76
CA TRP A 28 -0.47 -2.09 -3.99
C TRP A 28 -1.54 -2.56 -4.97
N ILE A 29 -2.73 -2.00 -4.81
CA ILE A 29 -3.85 -2.15 -5.75
C ILE A 29 -3.83 -0.95 -6.70
N GLU A 30 -3.94 -1.21 -8.00
CA GLU A 30 -4.11 -0.21 -9.03
C GLU A 30 -5.44 -0.45 -9.75
N THR A 31 -6.31 0.56 -9.73
CA THR A 31 -7.68 0.49 -10.26
C THR A 31 -8.20 1.90 -10.44
N ASN A 32 -9.12 2.11 -11.38
CA ASN A 32 -9.74 3.42 -11.58
C ASN A 32 -10.73 3.70 -10.44
N THR A 33 -10.67 4.88 -9.84
CA THR A 33 -11.58 5.25 -8.75
C THR A 33 -13.00 5.53 -9.24
N GLU A 34 -13.21 5.70 -10.54
CA GLU A 34 -14.51 5.94 -11.16
C GLU A 34 -15.00 4.70 -11.92
N ALA A 35 -16.30 4.40 -11.77
CA ALA A 35 -16.96 3.37 -12.56
C ALA A 35 -18.37 3.77 -12.98
N LYS A 36 -18.92 3.03 -13.93
CA LYS A 36 -20.31 3.18 -14.38
C LYS A 36 -21.06 1.87 -14.10
N ILE A 37 -22.33 1.98 -13.72
CA ILE A 37 -23.18 0.81 -13.59
C ILE A 37 -23.27 0.08 -14.93
N GLY A 38 -23.18 -1.24 -14.88
CA GLY A 38 -23.26 -2.14 -16.02
C GLY A 38 -21.89 -2.52 -16.60
N ASP A 39 -20.86 -1.71 -16.37
CA ASP A 39 -19.53 -1.94 -16.91
C ASP A 39 -18.75 -2.99 -16.10
N TRP A 40 -17.81 -3.65 -16.78
CA TRP A 40 -16.76 -4.43 -16.14
C TRP A 40 -15.64 -3.52 -15.68
N HIS A 41 -15.19 -3.72 -14.45
CA HIS A 41 -14.14 -2.93 -13.84
C HIS A 41 -12.92 -3.79 -13.56
N GLU A 42 -11.73 -3.32 -13.97
CA GLU A 42 -10.47 -4.03 -13.77
C GLU A 42 -9.76 -3.56 -12.49
N VAL A 43 -9.17 -4.52 -11.79
CA VAL A 43 -8.32 -4.30 -10.62
C VAL A 43 -7.01 -5.03 -10.81
N ARG A 44 -5.88 -4.35 -10.61
CA ARG A 44 -4.54 -4.94 -10.69
C ARG A 44 -3.85 -4.89 -9.34
N ILE A 45 -3.02 -5.88 -9.08
CA ILE A 45 -2.28 -6.08 -7.84
C ILE A 45 -0.81 -6.24 -8.18
N PHE A 46 0.01 -5.34 -7.66
CA PHE A 46 1.44 -5.31 -7.90
C PHE A 46 2.21 -5.53 -6.60
N PHE A 47 3.48 -5.89 -6.75
CA PHE A 47 4.43 -6.03 -5.65
C PHE A 47 5.76 -5.41 -6.07
N GLY A 48 6.42 -4.67 -5.19
CA GLY A 48 7.65 -3.94 -5.54
C GLY A 48 7.91 -2.79 -4.58
N GLU A 49 8.89 -1.96 -4.90
CA GLU A 49 9.16 -0.76 -4.10
C GLU A 49 8.04 0.28 -4.32
N PRO A 50 7.40 0.80 -3.26
CA PRO A 50 6.26 1.71 -3.40
C PRO A 50 6.63 3.06 -4.05
N ASN A 51 7.91 3.42 -4.06
CA ASN A 51 8.44 4.60 -4.72
C ASN A 51 8.94 4.33 -6.17
N GLU A 52 8.83 3.08 -6.66
CA GLU A 52 9.15 2.67 -8.04
C GLU A 52 7.98 1.91 -8.68
N THR A 53 6.76 2.47 -8.62
CA THR A 53 5.57 1.80 -9.17
C THR A 53 5.65 1.47 -10.66
N ASN A 54 6.56 2.09 -11.41
CA ASN A 54 6.85 1.81 -12.82
C ASN A 54 7.78 0.60 -13.04
N LYS A 55 8.36 0.04 -11.99
CA LYS A 55 9.23 -1.15 -12.03
C LYS A 55 8.76 -2.20 -11.01
N PRO A 56 7.53 -2.71 -11.16
CA PRO A 56 7.06 -3.76 -10.26
C PRO A 56 7.93 -5.02 -10.37
N THR A 57 7.90 -5.82 -9.32
CA THR A 57 8.53 -7.14 -9.29
C THR A 57 7.68 -8.14 -10.09
N PRO A 58 8.26 -8.90 -11.04
CA PRO A 58 7.54 -9.95 -11.77
C PRO A 58 6.89 -10.95 -10.82
N THR A 59 5.70 -11.45 -11.16
CA THR A 59 4.92 -12.39 -10.33
C THR A 59 5.70 -13.65 -9.96
N ALA A 60 6.54 -14.15 -10.87
CA ALA A 60 7.43 -15.29 -10.63
C ALA A 60 8.47 -15.05 -9.52
N LYS A 61 8.75 -13.79 -9.16
CA LYS A 61 9.71 -13.39 -8.13
C LYS A 61 9.05 -12.92 -6.84
N TRP A 62 7.72 -12.99 -6.72
CA TRP A 62 7.02 -12.53 -5.52
C TRP A 62 7.46 -13.34 -4.29
N TYR A 63 7.62 -12.63 -3.17
CA TYR A 63 8.15 -13.22 -1.95
C TYR A 63 7.18 -14.25 -1.34
N SER A 64 7.72 -15.37 -0.85
CA SER A 64 6.98 -16.35 -0.05
C SER A 64 5.71 -16.87 -0.78
N ASP A 65 4.55 -16.56 -0.23
CA ASP A 65 3.22 -17.04 -0.57
C ASP A 65 2.32 -15.87 -1.00
N LEU A 66 2.90 -14.75 -1.43
CA LEU A 66 2.13 -13.58 -1.87
C LEU A 66 1.26 -13.89 -3.11
N ASN A 67 1.60 -14.91 -3.89
CA ASN A 67 0.72 -15.42 -4.93
C ASN A 67 -0.61 -16.00 -4.39
N THR A 68 -0.70 -16.33 -3.10
CA THR A 68 -1.92 -16.86 -2.46
C THR A 68 -2.80 -15.78 -1.82
N LEU A 69 -2.41 -14.50 -1.93
CA LEU A 69 -3.18 -13.40 -1.37
C LEU A 69 -4.63 -13.39 -1.89
N SER A 70 -5.56 -12.93 -1.05
CA SER A 70 -6.96 -12.78 -1.42
C SER A 70 -7.30 -11.31 -1.68
N LEU A 71 -8.02 -11.04 -2.77
CA LEU A 71 -8.58 -9.73 -3.08
C LEU A 71 -10.08 -9.75 -2.73
N SER A 72 -10.46 -9.07 -1.66
CA SER A 72 -11.86 -8.90 -1.27
C SER A 72 -12.46 -7.65 -1.89
N LEU A 73 -13.69 -7.76 -2.39
CA LEU A 73 -14.56 -6.67 -2.84
C LEU A 73 -15.75 -6.60 -1.90
N ILE A 74 -16.03 -5.41 -1.36
CA ILE A 74 -17.25 -5.13 -0.60
C ILE A 74 -18.10 -4.18 -1.43
N SER A 75 -19.30 -4.60 -1.82
CA SER A 75 -20.22 -3.78 -2.62
C SER A 75 -20.92 -2.70 -1.77
N PRO A 76 -21.62 -1.72 -2.39
CA PRO A 76 -22.36 -0.67 -1.69
C PRO A 76 -23.35 -1.20 -0.63
N SER A 77 -24.04 -2.31 -0.90
CA SER A 77 -24.91 -3.00 0.06
C SER A 77 -24.18 -3.68 1.22
N GLY A 78 -22.85 -3.75 1.16
CA GLY A 78 -22.02 -4.41 2.17
C GLY A 78 -21.76 -5.89 1.90
N LYS A 79 -22.21 -6.44 0.75
CA LYS A 79 -21.90 -7.81 0.35
C LYS A 79 -20.40 -7.94 0.06
N GLU A 80 -19.74 -8.84 0.77
CA GLU A 80 -18.33 -9.17 0.54
C GLU A 80 -18.21 -10.35 -0.44
N THR A 81 -17.27 -10.27 -1.38
CA THR A 81 -16.95 -11.33 -2.35
C THR A 81 -15.45 -11.35 -2.58
N VAL A 82 -14.85 -12.53 -2.65
CA VAL A 82 -13.45 -12.69 -3.05
C VAL A 82 -13.38 -12.74 -4.57
N LEU A 83 -12.61 -11.85 -5.18
CA LEU A 83 -12.44 -11.80 -6.63
C LEU A 83 -11.47 -12.88 -7.10
N GLU A 84 -11.85 -13.57 -8.17
CA GLU A 84 -10.95 -14.49 -8.86
C GLU A 84 -9.86 -13.69 -9.57
N LYS A 85 -8.61 -13.90 -9.13
CA LYS A 85 -7.45 -13.21 -9.67
C LYS A 85 -6.73 -14.11 -10.69
N LYS A 86 -6.41 -13.54 -11.85
CA LYS A 86 -5.61 -14.15 -12.91
C LYS A 86 -4.18 -13.62 -12.85
N GLN A 87 -3.22 -14.46 -13.21
CA GLN A 87 -1.81 -14.09 -13.23
C GLN A 87 -1.43 -13.47 -14.57
N ALA A 88 -0.67 -12.39 -14.52
CA ALA A 88 0.12 -11.84 -15.63
C ALA A 88 1.61 -11.83 -15.25
N GLU A 89 2.49 -11.39 -16.16
CA GLU A 89 3.93 -11.35 -15.91
C GLU A 89 4.28 -10.47 -14.70
N TRP A 90 3.67 -9.28 -14.61
CA TRP A 90 4.03 -8.25 -13.62
C TRP A 90 3.02 -8.06 -12.49
N CYS A 91 1.80 -8.56 -12.66
CA CYS A 91 0.71 -8.37 -11.70
C CYS A 91 -0.21 -9.58 -11.61
N TYR A 92 -1.07 -9.59 -10.59
CA TYR A 92 -2.34 -10.28 -10.67
C TYR A 92 -3.42 -9.28 -11.05
N TYR A 93 -4.40 -9.70 -11.83
CA TYR A 93 -5.54 -8.86 -12.18
C TYR A 93 -6.85 -9.60 -11.94
N ALA A 94 -7.91 -8.86 -11.68
CA ALA A 94 -9.26 -9.37 -11.51
C ALA A 94 -10.25 -8.41 -12.15
N HIS A 95 -11.45 -8.92 -12.43
CA HIS A 95 -12.55 -8.12 -12.96
C HIS A 95 -13.78 -8.33 -12.08
N PHE A 96 -14.57 -7.29 -11.91
CA PHE A 96 -15.91 -7.40 -11.33
C PHE A 96 -16.90 -6.55 -12.14
N LYS A 97 -18.17 -6.93 -12.10
CA LYS A 97 -19.24 -6.16 -12.72
C LYS A 97 -19.78 -5.15 -11.71
N VAL A 98 -20.00 -3.91 -12.16
CA VAL A 98 -20.57 -2.85 -11.33
C VAL A 98 -22.10 -2.93 -11.43
N GLU A 99 -22.74 -3.49 -10.40
CA GLU A 99 -24.18 -3.80 -10.41
C GLU A 99 -25.01 -2.85 -9.53
N GLU A 100 -24.36 -2.28 -8.52
CA GLU A 100 -24.93 -1.35 -7.55
C GLU A 100 -24.33 0.05 -7.69
N GLU A 101 -25.15 1.05 -7.38
CA GLU A 101 -24.75 2.45 -7.28
C GLU A 101 -24.08 2.70 -5.92
N GLY A 102 -22.92 3.37 -5.90
CA GLY A 102 -22.21 3.73 -4.67
C GLY A 102 -20.73 3.39 -4.69
N VAL A 103 -20.17 3.17 -3.49
CA VAL A 103 -18.74 2.93 -3.28
C VAL A 103 -18.47 1.45 -3.02
N TYR A 104 -17.68 0.85 -3.90
CA TYR A 104 -17.06 -0.46 -3.72
C TYR A 104 -15.72 -0.32 -3.03
N LYS A 105 -15.41 -1.24 -2.13
CA LYS A 105 -14.15 -1.24 -1.36
C LYS A 105 -13.35 -2.49 -1.68
N LEU A 106 -12.10 -2.29 -2.05
CA LEU A 106 -11.14 -3.36 -2.31
C LEU A 106 -10.17 -3.47 -1.15
N ASN A 107 -9.91 -4.70 -0.71
CA ASN A 107 -9.02 -4.96 0.41
C ASN A 107 -8.21 -6.24 0.22
N ILE A 108 -6.91 -6.12 0.44
CA ILE A 108 -5.97 -7.22 0.64
C ILE A 108 -5.51 -7.16 2.10
N ASN A 109 -5.51 -8.30 2.79
CA ASN A 109 -4.90 -8.46 4.10
C ASN A 109 -4.22 -9.83 4.18
N HIS A 110 -2.92 -9.86 3.89
CA HIS A 110 -2.14 -11.08 3.77
C HIS A 110 -1.10 -11.20 4.88
N LEU A 111 -1.18 -12.26 5.69
CA LEU A 111 -0.13 -12.62 6.64
C LEU A 111 0.86 -13.56 5.94
N VAL A 112 2.08 -13.07 5.70
CA VAL A 112 3.09 -13.82 4.95
C VAL A 112 3.52 -15.07 5.72
N ALA A 113 3.57 -16.23 5.05
CA ALA A 113 3.92 -17.50 5.68
C ALA A 113 5.37 -17.55 6.21
N LYS A 114 6.30 -16.88 5.52
CA LYS A 114 7.72 -16.87 5.88
C LYS A 114 8.10 -15.71 6.81
N VAL A 115 8.93 -16.00 7.80
CA VAL A 115 9.57 -14.97 8.64
C VAL A 115 10.69 -14.30 7.85
N TYR A 116 10.68 -12.96 7.80
CA TYR A 116 11.68 -12.15 7.11
C TYR A 116 12.44 -11.26 8.10
N LYS A 117 13.78 -11.34 8.14
CA LYS A 117 14.61 -10.53 9.06
C LYS A 117 14.07 -10.50 10.52
N ARG A 118 13.64 -11.67 11.03
CA ARG A 118 12.99 -11.86 12.35
C ARG A 118 11.61 -11.18 12.52
N MET A 119 10.97 -10.78 11.44
CA MET A 119 9.64 -10.18 11.42
C MET A 119 8.60 -11.16 10.86
N ARG A 120 7.42 -11.18 11.47
CA ARG A 120 6.21 -11.73 10.88
C ARG A 120 5.50 -10.60 10.13
N LEU A 121 5.47 -10.70 8.81
CA LEU A 121 5.00 -9.63 7.93
C LEU A 121 3.51 -9.77 7.63
N ARG A 122 2.78 -8.66 7.71
CA ARG A 122 1.42 -8.54 7.20
C ARG A 122 1.36 -7.41 6.20
N TYR A 123 1.00 -7.74 4.97
CA TYR A 123 0.74 -6.77 3.92
C TYR A 123 -0.75 -6.49 3.83
N GLN A 124 -1.09 -5.21 3.79
CA GLN A 124 -2.41 -4.72 3.48
C GLN A 124 -2.31 -3.80 2.27
N SER A 125 -3.32 -3.84 1.42
CA SER A 125 -3.52 -2.81 0.40
C SER A 125 -4.99 -2.57 0.22
N VAL A 126 -5.34 -1.31 0.01
CA VAL A 126 -6.74 -0.89 -0.11
C VAL A 126 -6.92 0.01 -1.31
N ALA A 127 -8.12 -0.03 -1.87
CA ALA A 127 -8.59 0.89 -2.90
C ALA A 127 -10.11 1.02 -2.81
N PHE A 128 -10.67 2.01 -3.52
CA PHE A 128 -12.11 2.12 -3.70
C PHE A 128 -12.43 2.42 -5.16
N VAL A 129 -13.65 2.07 -5.55
CA VAL A 129 -14.24 2.41 -6.84
C VAL A 129 -15.61 2.99 -6.57
N SER A 130 -15.94 4.12 -7.15
CA SER A 130 -17.20 4.83 -6.91
C SER A 130 -17.93 5.10 -8.21
N THR A 131 -19.26 4.97 -8.20
CA THR A 131 -20.10 5.34 -9.35
C THR A 131 -20.45 6.82 -9.39
N LYS A 132 -20.16 7.57 -8.32
CA LYS A 132 -20.40 9.01 -8.18
C LYS A 132 -19.23 9.67 -7.42
N PRO A 133 -19.02 10.99 -7.55
CA PRO A 133 -18.06 11.70 -6.71
C PRO A 133 -18.32 11.44 -5.22
N LEU A 134 -17.26 11.32 -4.42
CA LEU A 134 -17.39 11.11 -2.98
C LEU A 134 -18.03 12.32 -2.30
N THR A 135 -19.03 12.09 -1.48
CA THR A 135 -19.64 13.11 -0.61
C THR A 135 -19.26 12.93 0.86
N GLU A 136 -18.72 11.77 1.22
CA GLU A 136 -18.33 11.41 2.57
C GLU A 136 -17.01 10.62 2.58
N THR A 137 -16.39 10.53 3.75
CA THR A 137 -15.14 9.80 3.92
C THR A 137 -15.34 8.30 3.76
N VAL A 138 -14.62 7.70 2.81
CA VAL A 138 -14.60 6.26 2.62
C VAL A 138 -13.56 5.64 3.54
N VAL A 139 -13.98 4.78 4.46
CA VAL A 139 -13.04 4.03 5.32
C VAL A 139 -12.81 2.62 4.79
N LEU A 140 -11.54 2.34 4.47
CA LEU A 140 -11.04 1.13 3.82
C LEU A 140 -10.19 0.28 4.77
N GLY A 141 -10.08 -1.02 4.50
CA GLY A 141 -9.22 -1.94 5.26
C GLY A 141 -9.93 -2.74 6.36
N ASP A 142 -9.13 -3.54 7.08
CA ASP A 142 -9.61 -4.51 8.06
C ASP A 142 -9.76 -3.91 9.48
N LYS A 143 -10.91 -4.13 10.13
CA LYS A 143 -11.24 -3.67 11.49
C LYS A 143 -10.32 -4.24 12.59
N SER A 144 -9.51 -5.24 12.28
CA SER A 144 -8.53 -5.86 13.19
C SER A 144 -7.13 -5.28 13.06
N PHE A 145 -6.84 -4.53 12.00
CA PHE A 145 -5.51 -4.02 11.65
C PHE A 145 -5.57 -2.57 11.18
N PHE A 146 -4.72 -2.14 10.25
CA PHE A 146 -4.80 -0.79 9.72
C PHE A 146 -6.04 -0.61 8.85
N ARG A 147 -6.58 0.61 8.91
CA ARG A 147 -7.59 1.14 8.01
C ARG A 147 -7.19 2.54 7.59
N LEU A 148 -7.64 2.95 6.41
CA LEU A 148 -7.42 4.28 5.87
C LEU A 148 -8.77 4.91 5.52
N GLY A 149 -9.05 6.09 6.05
CA GLY A 149 -10.11 6.96 5.60
C GLY A 149 -9.59 7.85 4.48
N VAL A 150 -10.35 7.95 3.39
CA VAL A 150 -10.09 8.88 2.28
C VAL A 150 -11.28 9.82 2.19
N ALA A 151 -11.08 11.10 2.51
CA ALA A 151 -12.14 12.10 2.45
C ALA A 151 -12.33 12.59 1.01
N PRO A 152 -13.48 13.21 0.68
CA PRO A 152 -13.62 13.98 -0.55
C PRO A 152 -12.54 15.08 -0.62
N ALA A 153 -11.93 15.25 -1.79
CA ALA A 153 -10.97 16.32 -2.02
C ALA A 153 -11.65 17.70 -1.87
N LYS A 154 -10.94 18.68 -1.31
CA LYS A 154 -11.42 20.05 -1.10
C LYS A 154 -10.44 21.04 -1.71
N GLY A 155 -10.69 21.46 -2.95
CA GLY A 155 -9.71 22.22 -3.74
C GLY A 155 -8.42 21.40 -3.88
N ASP A 156 -7.29 22.03 -3.62
CA ASP A 156 -5.97 21.38 -3.67
C ASP A 156 -5.60 20.68 -2.35
N ALA A 157 -6.58 20.15 -1.62
CA ALA A 157 -6.33 19.41 -0.38
C ALA A 157 -7.00 18.05 -0.39
N GLN A 158 -6.22 17.03 -0.08
CA GLN A 158 -6.67 15.67 0.16
C GLN A 158 -6.47 15.32 1.63
N GLU A 159 -7.54 14.89 2.29
CA GLU A 159 -7.49 14.46 3.69
C GLU A 159 -7.52 12.93 3.78
N TYR A 160 -6.66 12.42 4.67
CA TYR A 160 -6.55 11.02 5.02
C TYR A 160 -6.76 10.83 6.53
N ILE A 161 -7.33 9.70 6.91
CA ILE A 161 -7.52 9.35 8.33
C ILE A 161 -6.92 7.98 8.59
N ALA A 162 -5.85 7.92 9.38
CA ALA A 162 -5.21 6.66 9.73
C ALA A 162 -5.88 6.04 10.96
N TYR A 163 -6.25 4.76 10.87
CA TYR A 163 -6.77 4.01 12.00
C TYR A 163 -5.97 2.73 12.23
N TYR A 164 -5.88 2.32 13.50
CA TYR A 164 -5.53 0.96 13.87
C TYR A 164 -6.70 0.37 14.63
N LYS A 165 -7.24 -0.72 14.08
CA LYS A 165 -8.53 -1.28 14.45
C LYS A 165 -9.64 -0.25 14.23
N LYS A 166 -10.39 0.07 15.29
CA LYS A 166 -11.50 1.03 15.28
C LYS A 166 -11.11 2.41 15.83
N ARG A 167 -9.83 2.68 16.08
CA ARG A 167 -9.36 3.92 16.71
C ARG A 167 -8.46 4.71 15.77
N GLY A 168 -8.66 6.02 15.71
CA GLY A 168 -7.75 6.94 15.04
C GLY A 168 -6.34 6.83 15.62
N LEU A 169 -5.34 6.86 14.75
CA LEU A 169 -3.94 6.74 15.11
C LEU A 169 -3.35 8.12 15.35
N LYS A 170 -3.23 8.52 16.61
CA LYS A 170 -2.61 9.80 16.98
C LYS A 170 -1.08 9.77 16.84
N LYS A 171 -0.50 10.85 16.31
CA LYS A 171 0.96 11.04 16.16
C LYS A 171 1.66 9.90 15.39
N GLU A 172 0.96 9.28 14.45
CA GLU A 172 1.50 8.22 13.61
C GLU A 172 2.10 8.84 12.34
N LYS A 173 3.20 8.26 11.85
CA LYS A 173 3.81 8.70 10.60
C LYS A 173 3.03 8.13 9.42
N VAL A 174 2.75 8.97 8.44
CA VAL A 174 2.18 8.58 7.15
C VAL A 174 3.12 9.08 6.07
N THR A 175 3.57 8.18 5.21
CA THR A 175 4.53 8.52 4.14
C THR A 175 3.83 8.48 2.79
N PHE A 176 4.00 9.54 2.00
CA PHE A 176 3.53 9.68 0.64
C PHE A 176 4.73 9.50 -0.29
N ASP A 177 4.77 8.39 -1.02
CA ASP A 177 5.83 8.08 -1.98
C ASP A 177 5.40 8.47 -3.39
N PHE A 178 6.16 9.39 -4.01
CA PHE A 178 5.91 9.87 -5.38
C PHE A 178 6.88 9.24 -6.38
N SER A 179 8.14 9.11 -5.98
CA SER A 179 9.22 8.47 -6.75
C SER A 179 10.38 8.10 -5.83
N VAL A 180 11.39 7.39 -6.35
CA VAL A 180 12.63 7.02 -5.63
C VAL A 180 13.19 8.17 -4.81
N ASP A 181 13.26 9.35 -5.44
CA ASP A 181 13.93 10.53 -4.88
C ASP A 181 12.95 11.49 -4.18
N LYS A 182 11.64 11.18 -4.18
CA LYS A 182 10.61 12.09 -3.69
C LYS A 182 9.58 11.36 -2.82
N SER A 183 9.70 11.57 -1.51
CA SER A 183 8.67 11.21 -0.53
C SER A 183 8.44 12.35 0.46
N ILE A 184 7.22 12.41 1.00
CA ILE A 184 6.86 13.34 2.08
C ILE A 184 6.31 12.53 3.24
N THR A 185 6.71 12.84 4.47
CA THR A 185 6.13 12.20 5.66
C THR A 185 5.38 13.23 6.49
N GLY A 186 4.08 12.99 6.67
CA GLY A 186 3.24 13.73 7.60
C GLY A 186 3.08 12.99 8.93
N ILE A 187 2.54 13.70 9.92
CA ILE A 187 2.20 13.15 11.24
C ILE A 187 0.73 13.42 11.49
N THR A 188 -0.02 12.39 11.85
CA THR A 188 -1.45 12.52 12.15
C THR A 188 -1.71 13.30 13.43
N ASP A 189 -2.85 14.00 13.45
CA ASP A 189 -3.32 14.76 14.60
C ASP A 189 -3.88 13.87 15.74
N LYS A 190 -4.66 14.42 16.67
CA LYS A 190 -5.25 13.67 17.78
C LYS A 190 -6.35 12.68 17.37
N GLU A 191 -7.04 12.92 16.26
CA GLU A 191 -8.11 12.08 15.73
C GLU A 191 -7.60 11.09 14.67
N GLY A 192 -6.32 11.18 14.30
CA GLY A 192 -5.71 10.36 13.26
C GLY A 192 -5.75 10.99 11.87
N ILE A 193 -6.13 12.26 11.78
CA ILE A 193 -6.31 12.99 10.52
C ILE A 193 -4.98 13.56 10.06
N LEU A 194 -4.78 13.56 8.74
CA LEU A 194 -3.69 14.22 8.05
C LEU A 194 -4.20 14.86 6.76
N THR A 195 -3.99 16.16 6.63
CA THR A 195 -4.31 16.90 5.40
C THR A 195 -3.03 17.06 4.58
N PHE A 196 -3.14 16.75 3.29
CA PHE A 196 -2.07 16.83 2.32
C PHE A 196 -2.45 17.84 1.23
N GLN A 197 -1.62 18.87 1.02
CA GLN A 197 -1.82 19.87 -0.04
C GLN A 197 -1.32 19.29 -1.38
N THR A 198 -2.20 19.20 -2.36
CA THR A 198 -2.01 18.57 -3.66
C THR A 198 -1.49 19.57 -4.70
N GLU A 199 -0.35 20.21 -4.43
CA GLU A 199 0.46 20.87 -5.47
C GLU A 199 1.44 19.87 -6.14
N MET A 200 1.19 18.57 -5.97
CA MET A 200 2.13 17.47 -6.11
C MET A 200 1.52 16.36 -6.99
N PRO A 201 2.35 15.54 -7.68
CA PRO A 201 1.96 14.81 -8.89
C PRO A 201 0.77 13.87 -8.71
N ASN A 202 0.03 13.68 -9.81
CA ASN A 202 -1.21 12.91 -9.94
C ASN A 202 -1.10 11.40 -9.63
N LYS A 203 0.03 10.92 -9.08
CA LYS A 203 0.26 9.54 -8.65
C LYS A 203 1.16 9.50 -7.40
N TYR A 204 0.70 8.85 -6.33
CA TYR A 204 1.51 8.55 -5.14
C TYR A 204 0.95 7.39 -4.33
N ILE A 205 1.82 6.72 -3.57
CA ILE A 205 1.41 5.69 -2.59
C ILE A 205 1.39 6.30 -1.19
N VAL A 206 0.26 6.15 -0.50
CA VAL A 206 0.11 6.42 0.93
C VAL A 206 0.52 5.17 1.71
N ASN A 207 1.44 5.33 2.66
CA ASN A 207 2.00 4.25 3.45
C ASN A 207 1.71 4.43 4.94
N LEU A 208 1.15 3.37 5.54
CA LEU A 208 1.04 3.20 6.99
C LEU A 208 1.78 1.93 7.38
N ALA A 209 2.91 2.07 8.08
CA ALA A 209 3.72 0.94 8.51
C ALA A 209 3.98 0.99 10.02
N LYS A 210 3.90 -0.18 10.67
CA LYS A 210 4.20 -0.30 12.10
C LYS A 210 4.90 -1.60 12.41
N GLN A 211 6.03 -1.46 13.09
CA GLN A 211 6.74 -2.56 13.72
C GLN A 211 6.42 -2.58 15.21
N LYS A 212 6.09 -3.76 15.74
CA LYS A 212 5.89 -3.97 17.18
C LYS A 212 6.70 -5.16 17.64
N LYS A 213 7.37 -5.04 18.79
CA LYS A 213 8.00 -6.18 19.45
C LYS A 213 6.93 -7.20 19.86
N ASN A 214 7.01 -8.39 19.27
CA ASN A 214 6.16 -9.52 19.58
C ASN A 214 6.97 -10.79 19.31
N ARG A 215 7.34 -11.51 20.38
CA ARG A 215 8.21 -12.69 20.27
C ARG A 215 7.33 -13.92 20.16
N GLY A 216 7.62 -14.79 19.19
CA GLY A 216 6.86 -16.02 19.02
C GLY A 216 7.45 -16.92 17.96
N LYS A 217 6.64 -17.91 17.57
CA LYS A 217 6.89 -18.75 16.39
C LYS A 217 5.81 -18.45 15.34
N HIS A 218 6.20 -18.45 14.07
CA HIS A 218 5.31 -18.37 12.92
C HIS A 218 5.73 -19.46 11.95
N ASN A 219 4.84 -20.43 11.68
CA ASN A 219 5.15 -21.63 10.88
C ASN A 219 6.48 -22.31 11.30
N GLY A 220 6.64 -22.52 12.61
CA GLY A 220 7.83 -23.16 13.19
C GLY A 220 9.07 -22.26 13.31
N LYS A 221 9.13 -21.10 12.64
CA LYS A 221 10.27 -20.17 12.69
C LYS A 221 10.08 -19.10 13.78
N LYS A 222 11.12 -18.81 14.55
CA LYS A 222 11.09 -17.76 15.57
C LYS A 222 11.05 -16.37 14.93
N HIS A 223 10.23 -15.47 15.47
CA HIS A 223 10.23 -14.03 15.14
C HIS A 223 10.32 -13.19 16.43
N LEU A 224 10.77 -11.94 16.28
CA LEU A 224 10.87 -10.95 17.36
C LEU A 224 9.91 -9.77 17.20
N PHE A 225 9.42 -9.56 15.98
CA PHE A 225 8.57 -8.43 15.65
C PHE A 225 7.40 -8.86 14.78
N ASP A 226 6.27 -8.19 14.97
CA ASP A 226 5.25 -8.07 13.95
C ASP A 226 5.52 -6.79 13.16
N TYR A 227 5.37 -6.88 11.84
CA TYR A 227 5.43 -5.73 10.94
C TYR A 227 4.19 -5.73 10.08
N ILE A 228 3.40 -4.66 10.17
CA ILE A 228 2.17 -4.49 9.40
C ILE A 228 2.37 -3.29 8.49
N TRP A 229 2.00 -3.41 7.23
CA TRP A 229 2.13 -2.34 6.24
C TRP A 229 0.86 -2.27 5.40
N LEU A 230 0.18 -1.12 5.42
CA LEU A 230 -0.93 -0.78 4.55
C LEU A 230 -0.48 0.24 3.50
N THR A 231 -0.85 -0.02 2.25
CA THR A 231 -0.70 0.91 1.12
C THR A 231 -2.06 1.32 0.53
N TYR A 232 -2.09 2.51 -0.05
CA TYR A 232 -3.17 3.00 -0.91
C TYR A 232 -2.54 3.78 -2.06
N LEU A 233 -2.84 3.41 -3.30
CA LEU A 233 -2.40 4.17 -4.47
C LEU A 233 -3.43 5.26 -4.76
N CYS A 234 -3.02 6.52 -4.68
CA CYS A 234 -3.75 7.63 -5.27
C CYS A 234 -3.20 7.82 -6.69
N ALA A 235 -4.06 7.71 -7.70
CA ALA A 235 -3.70 7.96 -9.09
C ALA A 235 -4.90 8.51 -9.85
N ASN A 236 -4.68 9.41 -10.81
CA ASN A 236 -5.73 9.79 -11.75
C ASN A 236 -5.95 8.68 -12.80
N LYS A 237 -7.12 8.73 -13.44
CA LYS A 237 -7.55 7.74 -14.44
C LYS A 237 -6.55 7.59 -15.59
N GLU A 238 -6.06 8.70 -16.14
CA GLU A 238 -5.16 8.71 -17.30
C GLU A 238 -3.85 7.93 -17.03
N ILE A 239 -3.29 8.07 -15.82
CA ILE A 239 -2.05 7.40 -15.44
C ILE A 239 -2.25 5.89 -15.27
N ILE A 240 -3.42 5.46 -14.79
CA ILE A 240 -3.75 4.04 -14.65
C ILE A 240 -3.88 3.39 -16.03
N GLU A 241 -4.52 4.07 -16.98
CA GLU A 241 -4.72 3.57 -18.35
C GLU A 241 -3.42 3.53 -19.17
N GLN A 242 -2.43 4.37 -18.84
CA GLN A 242 -1.11 4.38 -19.49
C GLN A 242 -0.17 3.27 -19.01
N ASN A 243 -0.36 2.71 -17.81
CA ASN A 243 0.46 1.60 -17.31
C ASN A 243 0.06 0.30 -18.03
N LYS A 244 0.67 0.04 -19.18
CA LYS A 244 0.59 -1.25 -19.87
C LYS A 244 1.80 -2.09 -19.46
N PHE A 245 1.56 -3.06 -18.58
CA PHE A 245 2.49 -4.13 -18.25
C PHE A 245 1.97 -5.45 -18.77
#